data_AF-A0A935Z2R7-F1
#
_entry.id   AF-A0A935Z2R7-F1
#
_cell.length_a   1.000
_cell.length_b   1.000
_cell.length_c   1.000
_cell.angle_alpha   90.00
_cell.angle_beta   90.00
_cell.angle_gamma   90.00
#
_symmetry.space_group_name_H-M   'P 1'
#
loop_
_entity.id
_entity.type
_entity.pdbx_description
1 polymer ?
#
loop_
_entity_poly.entity_id
_entity_poly.type
_entity_poly.pdbx_seq_one_letter_code
_entity_poly.pdbx_strand_id
1 'polypeptide(L)'
;MKISVFCWGIFLLLIASVYALEKSLIETRMLERYGSKGIDRLHQWQLLINEIKDKSDKEKIIRVNSFLNSNIHFQDDKQLWKNIDYWATPLETLGMSAGDCEDYSIIKYFTLLEAGVAVYRLRFIYVKAQIGDTSSRLFQAHMVLGYYETDDSVPYILDNLISSVELANRRTDLKPVFSFNSDGIWVGNQQAKADPTARLSRWRDLLQRTQADGF
;
A
#
# COMPACT_ATOMS: atom_id res chain seq x y z
N MET A 1 40.77 21.08 25.27
CA MET A 1 39.53 20.29 25.37
C MET A 1 38.67 20.59 24.15
N LYS A 2 38.78 19.77 23.09
CA LYS A 2 37.98 19.90 21.85
C LYS A 2 37.85 18.52 21.20
N ILE A 3 36.74 17.81 21.44
CA ILE A 3 36.27 16.71 20.59
C ILE A 3 34.74 16.72 20.68
N SER A 4 34.05 17.26 19.67
CA SER A 4 32.57 17.15 19.56
C SER A 4 32.07 17.40 18.13
N VAL A 5 32.83 17.00 17.09
CA VAL A 5 32.38 17.16 15.69
C VAL A 5 32.43 15.85 14.90
N PHE A 6 32.98 14.75 15.45
CA PHE A 6 33.24 13.54 14.66
C PHE A 6 32.11 12.49 14.66
N CYS A 7 31.12 12.57 15.55
CA CYS A 7 30.06 11.55 15.64
C CYS A 7 28.92 11.73 14.62
N TRP A 8 28.69 12.94 14.09
CA TRP A 8 27.58 13.18 13.16
C TRP A 8 27.89 12.69 11.74
N GLY A 9 29.15 12.81 11.29
CA GLY A 9 29.57 12.35 9.96
C GLY A 9 29.56 10.83 9.81
N ILE A 10 29.94 10.09 10.84
CA ILE A 10 29.94 8.60 10.83
C ILE A 10 28.51 8.05 10.81
N PHE A 11 27.57 8.67 11.56
CA PHE A 11 26.18 8.24 11.61
C PHE A 11 25.44 8.47 10.27
N LEU A 12 25.67 9.63 9.62
CA LEU A 12 25.12 9.91 8.29
C LEU A 12 25.68 8.98 7.20
N LEU A 13 26.97 8.64 7.25
CA LEU A 13 27.60 7.69 6.32
C LEU A 13 27.04 6.27 6.50
N LEU A 14 26.82 5.82 7.73
CA LEU A 14 26.22 4.51 8.02
C LEU A 14 24.79 4.42 7.49
N ILE A 15 23.96 5.44 7.72
CA ILE A 15 22.58 5.49 7.21
C ILE A 15 22.56 5.44 5.67
N ALA A 16 23.38 6.25 5.01
CA ALA A 16 23.48 6.24 3.54
C ALA A 16 23.94 4.87 3.00
N SER A 17 24.84 4.17 3.71
CA SER A 17 25.31 2.85 3.30
C SER A 17 24.24 1.76 3.42
N VAL A 18 23.38 1.80 4.45
CA VAL A 18 22.27 0.85 4.61
C VAL A 18 21.21 1.07 3.54
N TYR A 19 20.80 2.32 3.29
CA TYR A 19 19.85 2.64 2.21
C TYR A 19 20.36 2.21 0.83
N ALA A 20 21.65 2.37 0.56
CA ALA A 20 22.25 1.92 -0.70
C ALA A 20 22.25 0.37 -0.82
N LEU A 21 22.47 -0.34 0.28
CA LEU A 21 22.42 -1.80 0.32
C LEU A 21 21.00 -2.34 0.12
N GLU A 22 19.99 -1.75 0.76
CA GLU A 22 18.57 -2.12 0.57
C GLU A 22 18.11 -1.87 -0.86
N LYS A 23 18.45 -0.70 -1.43
CA LYS A 23 18.14 -0.40 -2.83
C LYS A 23 18.76 -1.43 -3.79
N SER A 24 19.99 -1.86 -3.51
CA SER A 24 20.66 -2.89 -4.30
C SER A 24 20.00 -4.27 -4.19
N LEU A 25 19.40 -4.59 -3.04
CA LEU A 25 18.68 -5.84 -2.82
C LEU A 25 17.34 -5.88 -3.57
N ILE A 26 16.55 -4.81 -3.49
CA ILE A 26 15.26 -4.71 -4.20
C ILE A 26 15.49 -4.83 -5.71
N GLU A 27 16.45 -4.09 -6.26
CA GLU A 27 16.79 -4.16 -7.69
C GLU A 27 17.26 -5.57 -8.08
N THR A 28 18.14 -6.18 -7.28
CA THR A 28 18.64 -7.55 -7.54
C THR A 28 17.48 -8.55 -7.56
N ARG A 29 16.60 -8.53 -6.57
CA ARG A 29 15.43 -9.44 -6.50
C ARG A 29 14.45 -9.20 -7.63
N MET A 30 14.21 -7.94 -7.98
CA MET A 30 13.34 -7.58 -9.08
C MET A 30 13.90 -8.12 -10.40
N LEU A 31 15.21 -7.98 -10.63
CA LEU A 31 15.88 -8.53 -11.81
C LEU A 31 15.84 -10.07 -11.82
N GLU A 32 16.14 -10.72 -10.71
CA GLU A 32 16.16 -12.19 -10.59
C GLU A 32 14.78 -12.81 -10.83
N ARG A 33 13.72 -12.21 -10.28
CA ARG A 33 12.35 -12.76 -10.33
C ARG A 33 11.57 -12.33 -11.56
N TYR A 34 11.78 -11.11 -12.06
CA TYR A 34 10.92 -10.49 -13.09
C TYR A 34 11.69 -9.91 -14.28
N GLY A 35 13.02 -10.02 -14.29
CA GLY A 35 13.87 -9.58 -15.39
C GLY A 35 13.89 -8.06 -15.58
N SER A 36 14.34 -7.62 -16.75
CA SER A 36 14.46 -6.19 -17.08
C SER A 36 13.12 -5.45 -17.03
N LYS A 37 12.01 -6.10 -17.40
CA LYS A 37 10.67 -5.50 -17.30
C LYS A 37 10.29 -5.18 -15.85
N GLY A 38 10.67 -6.03 -14.90
CA GLY A 38 10.49 -5.76 -13.48
C GLY A 38 11.28 -4.53 -13.03
N ILE A 39 12.54 -4.43 -13.45
CA ILE A 39 13.41 -3.28 -13.18
C ILE A 39 12.80 -1.98 -13.73
N ASP A 40 12.30 -1.99 -14.96
CA ASP A 40 11.68 -0.81 -15.58
C ASP A 40 10.49 -0.30 -14.74
N ARG A 41 9.64 -1.22 -14.27
CA ARG A 41 8.49 -0.89 -13.41
C ARG A 41 8.92 -0.39 -12.04
N LEU A 42 9.95 -1.00 -11.44
CA LEU A 42 10.53 -0.54 -10.18
C LEU A 42 11.04 0.91 -10.31
N HIS A 43 11.76 1.23 -11.38
CA HIS A 43 12.23 2.59 -11.63
C HIS A 43 11.08 3.58 -11.84
N GLN A 44 10.05 3.22 -12.59
CA GLN A 44 8.86 4.06 -12.75
C GLN A 44 8.16 4.34 -11.42
N TRP A 45 8.05 3.33 -10.56
CA TRP A 45 7.49 3.47 -9.21
C TRP A 45 8.35 4.37 -8.32
N GLN A 46 9.69 4.21 -8.34
CA GLN A 46 10.61 5.09 -7.62
C GLN A 46 10.55 6.54 -8.13
N LEU A 47 10.38 6.75 -9.43
CA LEU A 47 10.19 8.08 -10.02
C LEU A 47 8.91 8.73 -9.50
N LEU A 48 7.78 7.99 -9.47
CA LEU A 48 6.53 8.48 -8.87
C LEU A 48 6.77 8.97 -7.44
N ILE A 49 7.39 8.16 -6.58
CA ILE A 49 7.63 8.53 -5.17
C ILE A 49 8.44 9.82 -5.08
N ASN A 50 9.51 9.94 -5.87
CA ASN A 50 10.34 11.13 -5.91
C ASN A 50 9.60 12.38 -6.37
N GLU A 51 8.67 12.25 -7.32
CA GLU A 51 7.85 13.35 -7.81
C GLU A 51 6.80 13.82 -6.79
N ILE A 52 6.36 12.93 -5.90
CA ILE A 52 5.25 13.22 -4.98
C ILE A 52 5.64 13.49 -3.54
N LYS A 53 6.86 13.14 -3.11
CA LYS A 53 7.29 13.26 -1.71
C LYS A 53 7.08 14.65 -1.09
N ASP A 54 7.30 15.71 -1.87
CA ASP A 54 7.21 17.11 -1.43
C ASP A 54 5.81 17.73 -1.65
N LYS A 55 4.83 16.92 -2.09
CA LYS A 55 3.45 17.37 -2.35
C LYS A 55 2.58 17.24 -1.10
N SER A 56 1.40 17.87 -1.14
CA SER A 56 0.38 17.64 -0.12
C SER A 56 -0.11 16.19 -0.14
N ASP A 57 -0.49 15.65 1.02
CA ASP A 57 -1.03 14.29 1.13
C ASP A 57 -2.21 14.04 0.19
N LYS A 58 -3.07 15.06 -0.01
CA LYS A 58 -4.19 14.99 -0.96
C LYS A 58 -3.73 14.82 -2.41
N GLU A 59 -2.65 15.48 -2.81
CA GLU A 59 -2.09 15.29 -4.15
C GLU A 59 -1.38 13.93 -4.26
N LYS A 60 -0.71 13.47 -3.18
CA LYS A 60 -0.09 12.14 -3.12
C LYS A 60 -1.13 11.04 -3.34
N ILE A 61 -2.25 11.03 -2.60
CA ILE A 61 -3.27 9.99 -2.74
C ILE A 61 -3.88 9.93 -4.14
N ILE A 62 -4.09 11.09 -4.79
CA ILE A 62 -4.65 11.15 -6.15
C ILE A 62 -3.65 10.57 -7.16
N ARG A 63 -2.38 11.00 -7.10
CA ARG A 63 -1.34 10.54 -8.02
C ARG A 63 -1.03 9.05 -7.85
N VAL A 64 -0.94 8.58 -6.60
CA VAL A 64 -0.72 7.17 -6.29
C VAL A 64 -1.88 6.31 -6.79
N ASN A 65 -3.14 6.71 -6.51
CA ASN A 65 -4.30 5.95 -6.98
C ASN A 65 -4.34 5.87 -8.51
N SER A 66 -4.12 6.99 -9.20
CA SER A 66 -4.13 7.04 -10.66
C SER A 66 -2.99 6.21 -11.26
N PHE A 67 -1.76 6.34 -10.75
CA PHE A 67 -0.60 5.62 -11.28
C PHE A 67 -0.80 4.11 -11.16
N LEU A 68 -1.17 3.62 -9.98
CA LEU A 68 -1.28 2.19 -9.73
C LEU A 68 -2.47 1.57 -10.47
N ASN A 69 -3.60 2.28 -10.56
CA ASN A 69 -4.75 1.83 -11.39
C ASN A 69 -4.44 1.77 -12.89
N SER A 70 -3.45 2.52 -13.38
CA SER A 70 -3.04 2.48 -14.79
C SER A 70 -1.91 1.50 -15.08
N ASN A 71 -1.15 1.06 -14.07
CA ASN A 71 0.05 0.23 -14.25
C ASN A 71 -0.10 -1.21 -13.69
N ILE A 72 -1.20 -1.51 -13.04
CA ILE A 72 -1.53 -2.85 -12.54
C ILE A 72 -2.79 -3.31 -13.29
N HIS A 73 -2.83 -4.61 -13.62
CA HIS A 73 -3.99 -5.26 -14.20
C HIS A 73 -4.72 -6.04 -13.12
N PHE A 74 -6.05 -5.96 -13.08
CA PHE A 74 -6.81 -6.80 -12.16
C PHE A 74 -6.72 -8.27 -12.58
N GLN A 75 -6.33 -9.14 -11.66
CA GLN A 75 -6.30 -10.58 -11.86
C GLN A 75 -6.46 -11.33 -10.54
N ASP A 76 -7.39 -12.28 -10.48
CA ASP A 76 -7.63 -13.08 -9.27
C ASP A 76 -6.42 -13.95 -8.88
N ASP A 77 -6.18 -14.09 -7.58
CA ASP A 77 -5.08 -14.86 -7.00
C ASP A 77 -5.02 -16.30 -7.49
N LYS A 78 -6.18 -16.93 -7.70
CA LYS A 78 -6.22 -18.34 -8.15
C LYS A 78 -5.52 -18.49 -9.50
N GLN A 79 -5.61 -17.48 -10.34
CA GLN A 79 -4.97 -17.47 -11.65
C GLN A 79 -3.50 -17.03 -11.51
N LEU A 80 -3.26 -15.96 -10.73
CA LEU A 80 -1.96 -15.31 -10.59
C LEU A 80 -0.97 -16.12 -9.73
N TRP A 81 -1.37 -16.45 -8.50
CA TRP A 81 -0.55 -17.07 -7.46
C TRP A 81 -0.83 -18.56 -7.23
N LYS A 82 -1.87 -19.12 -7.89
CA LYS A 82 -2.37 -20.50 -7.65
C LYS A 82 -2.83 -20.73 -6.21
N ASN A 83 -3.19 -19.65 -5.53
CA ASN A 83 -3.75 -19.60 -4.18
C ASN A 83 -5.07 -18.83 -4.24
N ILE A 84 -6.00 -19.09 -3.32
CA ILE A 84 -7.34 -18.47 -3.35
C ILE A 84 -7.33 -17.08 -2.71
N ASP A 85 -6.35 -16.77 -1.86
CA ASP A 85 -6.29 -15.53 -1.07
C ASP A 85 -4.83 -15.32 -0.60
N TYR A 86 -4.03 -14.67 -1.45
CA TYR A 86 -2.59 -14.42 -1.35
C TYR A 86 -2.32 -12.92 -1.46
N TRP A 87 -1.94 -12.31 -0.35
CA TRP A 87 -1.62 -10.89 -0.32
C TRP A 87 -0.21 -10.67 -0.87
N ALA A 88 -0.08 -10.06 -2.03
CA ALA A 88 1.21 -9.82 -2.67
C ALA A 88 1.99 -8.66 -2.01
N THR A 89 3.31 -8.78 -1.94
CA THR A 89 4.19 -7.66 -1.53
C THR A 89 4.21 -6.57 -2.62
N PRO A 90 4.62 -5.33 -2.29
CA PRO A 90 4.82 -4.31 -3.33
C PRO A 90 5.76 -4.75 -4.46
N LEU A 91 6.81 -5.50 -4.13
CA LEU A 91 7.74 -6.05 -5.13
C LEU A 91 7.04 -7.07 -6.04
N GLU A 92 6.22 -7.95 -5.48
CA GLU A 92 5.43 -8.93 -6.22
C GLU A 92 4.39 -8.28 -7.13
N THR A 93 3.63 -7.31 -6.62
CA THR A 93 2.62 -6.59 -7.42
C THR A 93 3.26 -5.79 -8.55
N LEU A 94 4.39 -5.10 -8.32
CA LEU A 94 5.15 -4.42 -9.37
C LEU A 94 5.73 -5.41 -10.39
N GLY A 95 6.32 -6.50 -9.89
CA GLY A 95 6.95 -7.53 -10.70
C GLY A 95 5.97 -8.23 -11.64
N MET A 96 4.77 -8.55 -11.14
CA MET A 96 3.70 -9.14 -11.95
C MET A 96 2.94 -8.10 -12.77
N SER A 97 2.90 -6.84 -12.33
CA SER A 97 2.00 -5.80 -12.88
C SER A 97 0.53 -6.25 -12.88
N ALA A 98 0.19 -7.08 -11.89
CA ALA A 98 -1.12 -7.65 -11.70
C ALA A 98 -1.36 -7.93 -10.22
N GLY A 99 -2.64 -7.96 -9.84
CA GLY A 99 -3.10 -8.29 -8.49
C GLY A 99 -4.61 -8.10 -8.39
N ASP A 100 -5.20 -8.49 -7.27
CA ASP A 100 -6.60 -8.27 -6.96
C ASP A 100 -6.80 -7.13 -5.93
N CYS A 101 -7.97 -7.02 -5.29
CA CYS A 101 -8.34 -5.80 -4.57
C CYS A 101 -7.42 -5.44 -3.39
N GLU A 102 -6.94 -6.44 -2.64
CA GLU A 102 -5.99 -6.23 -1.55
C GLU A 102 -4.63 -5.79 -2.09
N ASP A 103 -4.15 -6.37 -3.19
CA ASP A 103 -2.83 -6.10 -3.74
C ASP A 103 -2.73 -4.63 -4.15
N TYR A 104 -3.78 -4.09 -4.78
CA TYR A 104 -3.88 -2.66 -5.07
C TYR A 104 -3.87 -1.82 -3.79
N SER A 105 -4.60 -2.22 -2.76
CA SER A 105 -4.67 -1.48 -1.51
C SER A 105 -3.32 -1.48 -0.79
N ILE A 106 -2.64 -2.62 -0.77
CA ILE A 106 -1.32 -2.83 -0.16
C ILE A 106 -0.26 -1.98 -0.85
N ILE A 107 -0.13 -2.08 -2.17
CA ILE A 107 0.89 -1.30 -2.88
C ILE A 107 0.63 0.20 -2.79
N LYS A 108 -0.64 0.65 -2.78
CA LYS A 108 -1.01 2.05 -2.51
C LYS A 108 -0.55 2.47 -1.11
N TYR A 109 -0.79 1.62 -0.10
CA TYR A 109 -0.40 1.87 1.29
C TYR A 109 1.11 2.06 1.41
N PHE A 110 1.92 1.09 0.95
CA PHE A 110 3.37 1.19 1.01
C PHE A 110 3.90 2.37 0.20
N THR A 111 3.37 2.63 -1.00
CA THR A 111 3.78 3.79 -1.80
C THR A 111 3.55 5.12 -1.08
N LEU A 112 2.43 5.25 -0.35
CA LEU A 112 2.14 6.47 0.42
C LEU A 112 3.03 6.60 1.66
N LEU A 113 3.36 5.49 2.33
CA LEU A 113 4.33 5.49 3.43
C LEU A 113 5.72 5.94 2.94
N GLU A 114 6.19 5.37 1.83
CA GLU A 114 7.46 5.78 1.19
C GLU A 114 7.45 7.24 0.75
N ALA A 115 6.29 7.76 0.33
CA ALA A 115 6.09 9.18 0.04
C ALA A 115 5.92 10.06 1.30
N GLY A 116 6.03 9.51 2.50
CA GLY A 116 6.02 10.23 3.77
C GLY A 116 4.63 10.53 4.35
N VAL A 117 3.57 9.86 3.89
CA VAL A 117 2.25 9.94 4.54
C VAL A 117 2.29 9.18 5.86
N ALA A 118 1.81 9.80 6.94
CA ALA A 118 1.86 9.19 8.25
C ALA A 118 0.93 7.96 8.36
N VAL A 119 1.42 6.89 8.98
CA VAL A 119 0.74 5.58 9.04
C VAL A 119 -0.66 5.65 9.67
N TYR A 120 -0.85 6.51 10.67
CA TYR A 120 -2.14 6.68 11.36
C TYR A 120 -3.22 7.29 10.47
N ARG A 121 -2.83 7.95 9.37
CA ARG A 121 -3.76 8.49 8.35
C ARG A 121 -4.23 7.44 7.36
N LEU A 122 -3.64 6.25 7.33
CA LEU A 122 -3.93 5.22 6.34
C LEU A 122 -4.54 3.99 7.02
N ARG A 123 -5.67 3.51 6.50
CA ARG A 123 -6.30 2.27 6.95
C ARG A 123 -6.84 1.48 5.77
N PHE A 124 -6.53 0.19 5.73
CA PHE A 124 -7.25 -0.77 4.89
C PHE A 124 -8.68 -0.87 5.36
N ILE A 125 -9.64 -0.86 4.45
CA ILE A 125 -11.07 -0.98 4.78
C ILE A 125 -11.61 -2.18 4.00
N TYR A 126 -12.05 -3.19 4.73
CA TYR A 126 -12.77 -4.32 4.15
C TYR A 126 -14.25 -3.94 4.01
N VAL A 127 -14.78 -4.07 2.79
CA VAL A 127 -16.12 -3.63 2.42
C VAL A 127 -16.87 -4.74 1.66
N LYS A 128 -18.19 -4.62 1.62
CA LYS A 128 -19.02 -5.29 0.61
C LYS A 128 -19.29 -4.28 -0.50
N ALA A 129 -18.69 -4.47 -1.66
CA ALA A 129 -18.87 -3.62 -2.84
C ALA A 129 -20.09 -4.09 -3.64
N GLN A 130 -21.00 -3.17 -3.94
CA GLN A 130 -22.11 -3.40 -4.87
C GLN A 130 -21.57 -3.38 -6.30
N ILE A 131 -21.68 -4.51 -7.00
CA ILE A 131 -21.12 -4.65 -8.36
C ILE A 131 -22.25 -4.58 -9.39
N GLY A 132 -22.02 -3.86 -10.49
CA GLY A 132 -23.01 -3.62 -11.55
C GLY A 132 -23.60 -2.21 -11.45
N ASP A 133 -24.83 -2.04 -11.89
CA ASP A 133 -25.52 -0.75 -11.79
C ASP A 133 -26.05 -0.48 -10.36
N THR A 134 -26.58 0.73 -10.16
CA THR A 134 -27.09 1.20 -8.87
C THR A 134 -28.28 0.39 -8.34
N SER A 135 -28.94 -0.42 -9.17
CA SER A 135 -30.05 -1.31 -8.79
C SER A 135 -29.58 -2.74 -8.46
N SER A 136 -28.32 -3.06 -8.74
CA SER A 136 -27.74 -4.39 -8.49
C SER A 136 -27.84 -4.78 -7.02
N ARG A 137 -28.19 -6.04 -6.76
CA ARG A 137 -28.16 -6.61 -5.41
C ARG A 137 -26.98 -7.56 -5.20
N LEU A 138 -26.03 -7.55 -6.13
CA LEU A 138 -24.81 -8.35 -6.05
C LEU A 138 -23.78 -7.61 -5.23
N PHE A 139 -23.28 -8.27 -4.18
CA PHE A 139 -22.24 -7.75 -3.33
C PHE A 139 -21.06 -8.70 -3.33
N GLN A 140 -19.86 -8.15 -3.51
CA GLN A 140 -18.60 -8.89 -3.44
C GLN A 140 -17.75 -8.34 -2.29
N ALA A 141 -17.00 -9.24 -1.65
CA ALA A 141 -15.93 -8.85 -0.76
C ALA A 141 -14.90 -8.01 -1.51
N HIS A 142 -14.50 -6.88 -0.94
CA HIS A 142 -13.57 -5.95 -1.57
C HIS A 142 -12.71 -5.26 -0.52
N MET A 143 -11.48 -4.90 -0.88
CA MET A 143 -10.59 -4.11 -0.04
C MET A 143 -10.26 -2.79 -0.73
N VAL A 144 -10.32 -1.71 0.05
CA VAL A 144 -9.90 -0.37 -0.38
C VAL A 144 -8.95 0.24 0.64
N LEU A 145 -8.21 1.27 0.23
CA LEU A 145 -7.39 2.06 1.15
C LEU A 145 -8.11 3.38 1.49
N GLY A 146 -8.28 3.65 2.78
CA GLY A 146 -8.80 4.91 3.30
C GLY A 146 -7.68 5.84 3.75
N TYR A 147 -7.74 7.10 3.32
CA TYR A 147 -6.92 8.20 3.83
C TYR A 147 -7.76 9.15 4.70
N TYR A 148 -7.30 9.39 5.93
CA TYR A 148 -7.93 10.25 6.92
C TYR A 148 -7.11 11.54 7.08
N GLU A 149 -7.74 12.69 6.87
CA GLU A 149 -7.07 13.98 7.15
C GLU A 149 -6.83 14.17 8.65
N THR A 150 -7.81 13.71 9.44
CA THR A 150 -7.78 13.60 10.91
C THR A 150 -8.46 12.30 11.35
N ASP A 151 -8.21 11.83 12.57
CA ASP A 151 -8.73 10.53 13.05
C ASP A 151 -10.26 10.39 12.96
N ASP A 152 -11.01 11.49 13.13
CA ASP A 152 -12.48 11.55 13.08
C ASP A 152 -13.03 11.99 11.71
N SER A 153 -12.18 12.21 10.71
CA SER A 153 -12.62 12.66 9.39
C SER A 153 -13.28 11.54 8.59
N VAL A 154 -14.21 11.90 7.69
CA VAL A 154 -14.67 10.98 6.64
C VAL A 154 -13.49 10.72 5.71
N PRO A 155 -13.06 9.47 5.51
CA PRO A 155 -11.86 9.21 4.73
C PRO A 155 -12.10 9.39 3.23
N TYR A 156 -11.02 9.74 2.53
CA TYR A 156 -10.92 9.57 1.09
C TYR A 156 -10.63 8.11 0.76
N ILE A 157 -11.33 7.56 -0.23
CA ILE A 157 -11.23 6.16 -0.66
C ILE A 157 -10.39 6.09 -1.92
N LEU A 158 -9.32 5.30 -1.84
CA LEU A 158 -8.50 4.88 -2.97
C LEU A 158 -8.91 3.45 -3.33
N ASP A 159 -9.46 3.28 -4.52
CA ASP A 159 -10.08 2.04 -5.00
C ASP A 159 -9.50 1.67 -6.38
N ASN A 160 -9.49 0.38 -6.72
CA ASN A 160 -9.14 -0.11 -8.04
C ASN A 160 -10.36 -0.27 -8.97
N LEU A 161 -11.59 -0.33 -8.44
CA LEU A 161 -12.82 -0.35 -9.25
C LEU A 161 -13.15 1.02 -9.84
N ILE A 162 -12.86 2.08 -9.09
CA ILE A 162 -13.09 3.47 -9.48
C ILE A 162 -11.82 4.29 -9.24
N SER A 163 -11.30 4.92 -10.29
CA SER A 163 -10.04 5.67 -10.22
C SER A 163 -10.18 7.06 -9.59
N SER A 164 -11.39 7.63 -9.50
CA SER A 164 -11.60 8.87 -8.75
C SER A 164 -11.45 8.61 -7.25
N VAL A 165 -10.64 9.44 -6.59
CA VAL A 165 -10.53 9.44 -5.12
C VAL A 165 -11.68 10.25 -4.55
N GLU A 166 -12.59 9.59 -3.85
CA GLU A 166 -13.82 10.18 -3.34
C GLU A 166 -13.97 9.98 -1.84
N LEU A 167 -14.72 10.85 -1.18
CA LEU A 167 -15.08 10.66 0.23
C LEU A 167 -15.94 9.40 0.40
N ALA A 168 -15.72 8.67 1.49
CA ALA A 168 -16.43 7.41 1.77
C ALA A 168 -17.97 7.57 1.80
N ASN A 169 -18.48 8.73 2.25
CA ASN A 169 -19.91 9.01 2.25
C ASN A 169 -20.52 9.24 0.85
N ARG A 170 -19.69 9.41 -0.19
CA ARG A 170 -20.11 9.46 -1.60
C ARG A 170 -20.07 8.10 -2.28
N ARG A 171 -19.31 7.15 -1.72
CA ARG A 171 -19.18 5.76 -2.18
C ARG A 171 -20.29 4.89 -1.60
N THR A 172 -21.54 5.19 -1.98
CA THR A 172 -22.72 4.48 -1.47
C THR A 172 -22.77 3.00 -1.85
N ASP A 173 -22.00 2.63 -2.87
CA ASP A 173 -21.76 1.26 -3.36
C ASP A 173 -20.92 0.42 -2.38
N LEU A 174 -20.14 1.04 -1.50
CA LEU A 174 -19.29 0.33 -0.53
C LEU A 174 -19.95 0.29 0.85
N LYS A 175 -20.12 -0.92 1.40
CA LYS A 175 -20.60 -1.12 2.79
C LYS A 175 -19.46 -1.58 3.68
N PRO A 176 -18.94 -0.74 4.60
CA PRO A 176 -17.79 -1.11 5.44
C PRO A 176 -18.15 -2.22 6.43
N VAL A 177 -17.19 -3.13 6.64
CA VAL A 177 -17.27 -4.21 7.64
C VAL A 177 -16.30 -3.93 8.78
N PHE A 178 -15.02 -3.73 8.47
CA PHE A 178 -13.97 -3.35 9.43
C PHE A 178 -12.82 -2.62 8.71
N SER A 179 -11.95 -1.98 9.46
CA SER A 179 -10.71 -1.39 8.94
C SER A 179 -9.52 -1.70 9.84
N PHE A 180 -8.31 -1.64 9.29
CA PHE A 180 -7.08 -1.91 10.04
C PHE A 180 -5.87 -1.22 9.40
N ASN A 181 -4.79 -1.08 10.14
CA ASN A 181 -3.46 -0.72 9.62
C ASN A 181 -2.39 -1.48 10.43
N SER A 182 -1.13 -1.03 10.42
CA SER A 182 -0.08 -1.63 11.26
C SER A 182 -0.33 -1.48 12.77
N ASP A 183 -1.10 -0.48 13.18
CA ASP A 183 -1.20 -0.04 14.57
C ASP A 183 -2.47 -0.55 15.29
N GLY A 184 -3.51 -0.94 14.53
CA GLY A 184 -4.75 -1.41 15.14
C GLY A 184 -5.82 -1.90 14.16
N ILE A 185 -6.94 -2.33 14.74
CA ILE A 185 -8.16 -2.78 14.05
C ILE A 185 -9.35 -1.94 14.57
N TRP A 186 -10.25 -1.53 13.69
CA TRP A 186 -11.48 -0.79 13.99
C TRP A 186 -12.71 -1.49 13.39
N VAL A 187 -13.79 -1.57 14.17
CA VAL A 187 -15.12 -2.01 13.71
C VAL A 187 -16.10 -0.88 14.00
N GLY A 188 -16.65 -0.25 12.97
CA GLY A 188 -17.33 1.03 13.11
C GLY A 188 -16.39 2.12 13.66
N ASN A 189 -16.84 2.89 14.64
CA ASN A 189 -16.04 3.96 15.28
C ASN A 189 -15.24 3.47 16.51
N GLN A 190 -15.25 2.17 16.80
CA GLN A 190 -14.57 1.62 17.97
C GLN A 190 -13.22 1.00 17.57
N GLN A 191 -12.14 1.52 18.14
CA GLN A 191 -10.82 0.88 18.05
C GLN A 191 -10.78 -0.33 18.97
N ALA A 192 -10.56 -1.52 18.41
CA ALA A 192 -10.13 -2.66 19.19
C ALA A 192 -8.63 -2.49 19.50
N LYS A 193 -8.23 -2.53 20.77
CA LYS A 193 -6.82 -2.72 21.15
C LYS A 193 -6.39 -4.16 20.87
N ALA A 194 -6.37 -4.52 19.60
CA ALA A 194 -5.95 -5.82 19.12
C ALA A 194 -4.83 -5.63 18.11
N ASP A 195 -3.74 -6.37 18.31
CA ASP A 195 -2.62 -6.39 17.37
C ASP A 195 -3.07 -6.99 16.03
N PRO A 196 -3.02 -6.21 14.93
CA PRO A 196 -3.37 -6.68 13.59
C PRO A 196 -2.55 -7.90 13.16
N THR A 197 -1.27 -7.96 13.51
CA THR A 197 -0.38 -9.08 13.15
C THR A 197 -0.68 -10.35 13.92
N ALA A 198 -1.30 -10.23 15.10
CA ALA A 198 -1.78 -11.37 15.89
C ALA A 198 -3.12 -11.92 15.39
N ARG A 199 -3.96 -11.08 14.76
CA ARG A 199 -5.30 -11.46 14.29
C ARG A 199 -5.40 -11.72 12.79
N LEU A 200 -4.50 -11.14 11.99
CA LEU A 200 -4.48 -11.23 10.54
C LEU A 200 -3.18 -11.93 10.12
N SER A 201 -3.21 -13.26 10.08
CA SER A 201 -2.04 -14.08 9.74
C SER A 201 -1.43 -13.70 8.39
N ARG A 202 -2.25 -13.33 7.41
CA ARG A 202 -1.82 -12.88 6.08
C ARG A 202 -1.08 -11.56 6.10
N TRP A 203 -1.53 -10.60 6.90
CA TRP A 203 -0.83 -9.33 7.06
C TRP A 203 0.56 -9.54 7.66
N ARG A 204 0.67 -10.40 8.68
CA ARG A 204 1.96 -10.74 9.28
C ARG A 204 2.90 -11.43 8.28
N ASP A 205 2.39 -12.41 7.52
CA ASP A 205 3.16 -13.08 6.47
C ASP A 205 3.65 -12.09 5.41
N LEU A 206 2.77 -11.20 4.95
CA LEU A 206 3.10 -10.14 4.00
C LEU A 206 4.20 -9.22 4.52
N LEU A 207 4.13 -8.78 5.79
CA LEU A 207 5.16 -7.93 6.38
C LEU A 207 6.51 -8.65 6.41
N GLN A 208 6.53 -9.94 6.77
CA GLN A 208 7.75 -10.74 6.77
C GLN A 208 8.35 -10.87 5.36
N ARG A 209 7.52 -11.11 4.34
CA ARG A 209 7.98 -11.20 2.94
C ARG A 209 8.43 -9.85 2.38
N THR A 210 7.72 -8.77 2.74
CA THR A 210 8.07 -7.39 2.35
C THR A 210 9.43 -6.98 2.93
N GLN A 211 9.65 -7.27 4.22
CA GLN A 211 10.96 -7.07 4.85
C GLN A 211 12.03 -7.93 4.19
N ALA A 212 11.72 -9.19 3.90
CA ALA A 212 12.65 -10.04 3.19
C ALA A 212 13.03 -9.40 1.86
N ASP A 213 12.08 -8.87 1.09
CA ASP A 213 12.27 -8.20 -0.21
C ASP A 213 13.13 -6.94 -0.17
N GLY A 214 13.40 -6.39 1.02
CA GLY A 214 14.31 -5.27 1.25
C GLY A 214 13.63 -3.93 1.54
N PHE A 215 12.35 -3.97 1.90
CA PHE A 215 11.54 -2.83 2.35
C PHE A 215 11.51 -2.72 3.88
#